data_AF-A0A6B9YEV2-F1
#
_entry.id   AF-A0A6B9YEV2-F1
#
_cell.length_a   1.000
_cell.length_b   1.000
_cell.length_c   1.000
_cell.angle_alpha   90.00
_cell.angle_beta   90.00
_cell.angle_gamma   90.00
#
_symmetry.space_group_name_H-M   'P 1'
#
loop_
_entity.id
_entity.type
_entity.pdbx_description
1 polymer ?
#
loop_
_entity_poly.entity_id
_entity_poly.type
_entity_poly.pdbx_seq_one_letter_code
_entity_poly.pdbx_strand_id
1 'polypeptide(L)'
;MAASTKVKLSIYGLGLSIATVLLFVFWGPPERVEYSGRSYEHPHILTHEEFTEQFQGEGLPTGDTVRGMEVLLSEKGQKTVKKYDTVPTVLMLKEHQNKYLVYSLQGGP
;
A
#
# COMPACT_ATOMS: atom_id res chain seq x y z
N MET A 1 13.26 24.68 -61.72
CA MET A 1 12.50 25.06 -60.50
C MET A 1 11.87 23.80 -59.92
N ALA A 2 11.90 23.68 -58.58
CA ALA A 2 11.30 22.64 -57.72
C ALA A 2 11.89 21.21 -57.81
N ALA A 3 12.10 20.44 -56.74
CA ALA A 3 12.31 20.68 -55.31
C ALA A 3 12.97 19.39 -54.79
N SER A 4 14.07 19.49 -54.05
CA SER A 4 14.76 18.34 -53.45
C SER A 4 14.12 18.01 -52.11
N THR A 5 13.32 16.95 -52.05
CA THR A 5 12.71 16.49 -50.80
C THR A 5 13.62 15.46 -50.14
N LYS A 6 14.42 15.92 -49.16
CA LYS A 6 15.15 15.05 -48.24
C LYS A 6 14.14 14.33 -47.34
N VAL A 7 13.98 13.02 -47.54
CA VAL A 7 13.23 12.18 -46.60
C VAL A 7 14.10 11.98 -45.37
N LYS A 8 13.76 12.68 -44.29
CA LYS A 8 14.44 12.59 -43.00
C LYS A 8 13.84 11.40 -42.23
N LEU A 9 14.62 10.32 -42.14
CA LEU A 9 14.35 9.14 -41.31
C LEU A 9 14.21 9.59 -39.85
N SER A 10 13.01 9.52 -39.29
CA SER A 10 12.72 9.97 -37.92
C SER A 10 12.54 8.75 -37.02
N ILE A 11 13.64 8.40 -36.34
CA ILE A 11 13.75 7.31 -35.38
C ILE A 11 13.27 7.85 -34.02
N TYR A 12 11.97 8.05 -33.84
CA TYR A 12 11.39 8.47 -32.55
C TYR A 12 10.22 7.58 -32.14
N GLY A 13 10.44 6.26 -32.20
CA GLY A 13 9.39 5.27 -31.94
C GLY A 13 9.62 4.35 -30.74
N LEU A 14 10.61 4.58 -29.88
CA LEU A 14 10.97 3.58 -28.86
C LEU A 14 11.46 4.15 -27.51
N GLY A 15 10.95 5.31 -27.10
CA GLY A 15 11.45 6.01 -25.90
C GLY A 15 10.41 6.40 -24.85
N LEU A 16 9.17 5.92 -24.94
CA LEU A 16 8.06 6.49 -24.15
C LEU A 16 7.22 5.50 -23.32
N SER A 17 7.69 4.29 -23.05
CA SER A 17 6.97 3.34 -22.17
C SER A 17 7.59 3.11 -20.79
N ILE A 18 8.80 3.62 -20.53
CA ILE A 18 9.50 3.37 -19.25
C ILE A 18 9.20 4.46 -18.20
N ALA A 19 8.65 5.61 -18.61
CA ALA A 19 8.42 6.74 -17.71
C ALA A 19 7.15 6.64 -16.84
N THR A 20 6.18 5.77 -17.17
CA THR A 20 4.90 5.70 -16.42
C THR A 20 4.95 4.83 -15.16
N VAL A 21 6.02 4.05 -14.94
CA VAL A 21 6.14 3.17 -13.75
C VAL A 21 6.97 3.84 -12.63
N LEU A 22 7.71 4.91 -12.94
CA LEU A 22 8.73 5.49 -12.05
C LEU A 22 8.24 6.62 -11.11
N LEU A 23 6.93 6.86 -11.03
CA LEU A 23 6.34 7.94 -10.22
C LEU A 23 5.72 7.49 -8.88
N PHE A 24 6.00 6.26 -8.43
CA PHE A 24 5.49 5.73 -7.14
C PHE A 24 6.53 5.64 -6.03
N VAL A 25 7.72 6.21 -6.20
CA VAL A 25 8.79 6.13 -5.20
C VAL A 25 8.92 7.50 -4.53
N PHE A 26 8.92 7.51 -3.20
CA PHE A 26 9.07 8.65 -2.30
C PHE A 26 7.78 9.32 -1.82
N TRP A 27 7.00 8.56 -1.05
CA TRP A 27 6.50 9.13 0.20
C TRP A 27 6.75 8.13 1.31
N GLY A 28 7.29 8.60 2.44
CA GLY A 28 7.41 7.78 3.64
C GLY A 28 6.06 7.26 4.12
N PRO A 29 6.04 6.48 5.21
CA PRO A 29 4.82 5.84 5.68
C PRO A 29 3.74 6.91 5.93
N PRO A 30 2.52 6.73 5.40
CA PRO A 30 1.47 7.70 5.55
C PRO A 30 1.14 7.93 7.03
N GLU A 31 1.26 9.16 7.51
CA GLU A 31 0.82 9.54 8.86
C GLU A 31 -0.68 9.27 9.08
N ARG A 32 -1.46 9.31 8.00
CA ARG A 32 -2.89 9.01 7.98
C ARG A 32 -3.27 8.17 6.77
N VAL A 33 -4.15 7.19 6.99
CA VAL A 33 -4.82 6.42 5.94
C VAL A 33 -6.32 6.33 6.19
N GLU A 34 -7.10 6.23 5.11
CA GLU A 34 -8.54 5.99 5.20
C GLU A 34 -8.85 4.55 4.78
N TYR A 35 -9.64 3.85 5.59
CA TYR A 35 -10.09 2.49 5.31
C TYR A 35 -11.50 2.28 5.84
N SER A 36 -12.39 1.79 4.98
CA SER A 36 -13.82 1.55 5.29
C SER A 36 -14.52 2.73 5.98
N GLY A 37 -14.27 3.96 5.50
CA GLY A 37 -14.88 5.19 6.04
C GLY A 37 -14.33 5.65 7.39
N ARG A 38 -13.21 5.07 7.87
CA ARG A 38 -12.50 5.52 9.08
C ARG A 38 -11.13 6.07 8.74
N SER A 39 -10.74 7.12 9.46
CA SER A 39 -9.39 7.66 9.47
C SER A 39 -8.54 6.91 10.50
N TYR A 40 -7.42 6.39 10.07
CA TYR A 40 -6.39 5.77 10.89
C TYR A 40 -5.17 6.68 10.86
N GLU A 41 -4.67 7.06 12.03
CA GLU A 41 -3.62 8.07 12.17
C GLU A 41 -2.48 7.51 13.02
N HIS A 42 -1.28 8.11 12.88
CA HIS A 42 -0.08 7.79 13.65
C HIS A 42 0.32 6.30 13.56
N PRO A 43 0.83 5.83 12.41
CA PRO A 43 1.25 4.44 12.27
C PRO A 43 2.41 4.11 13.21
N HIS A 44 2.35 2.93 13.79
CA HIS A 44 3.50 2.24 14.34
C HIS A 44 4.16 1.42 13.23
N ILE A 45 5.44 1.68 12.99
CA ILE A 45 6.22 0.94 12.01
C ILE A 45 6.86 -0.24 12.75
N LEU A 46 6.52 -1.45 12.33
CA LEU A 46 7.07 -2.68 12.87
C LEU A 46 7.88 -3.41 11.80
N THR A 47 9.00 -3.98 12.22
CA THR A 47 9.72 -5.00 11.45
C THR A 47 8.93 -6.31 11.43
N HIS A 48 9.31 -7.23 10.54
CA HIS A 48 8.68 -8.55 10.47
C HIS A 48 8.78 -9.33 11.80
N GLU A 49 9.92 -9.23 12.49
CA GLU A 49 10.13 -9.89 13.79
C GLU A 49 9.21 -9.30 14.86
N GLU A 50 9.18 -7.97 15.01
CA GLU A 50 8.32 -7.29 15.98
C GLU A 50 6.83 -7.56 15.71
N PHE A 51 6.42 -7.55 14.44
CA PHE A 51 5.06 -7.84 14.04
C PHE A 51 4.68 -9.28 14.42
N THR A 52 5.53 -10.25 14.10
CA THR A 52 5.27 -11.67 14.38
C THR A 52 5.22 -11.93 15.89
N GLU A 53 6.09 -11.28 16.67
CA GLU A 53 6.08 -11.34 18.13
C GLU A 53 4.79 -10.76 18.72
N GLN A 54 4.39 -9.56 18.28
CA GLN A 54 3.22 -8.87 18.82
C GLN A 54 1.89 -9.52 18.43
N PHE A 55 1.78 -10.02 17.20
CA PHE A 55 0.54 -10.57 16.65
C PHE A 55 0.49 -12.10 16.59
N GLN A 56 1.52 -12.77 17.13
CA GLN A 56 1.64 -14.24 17.20
C GLN A 56 1.52 -14.95 15.84
N GLY A 57 2.06 -14.32 14.78
CA GLY A 57 2.04 -14.85 13.42
C GLY A 57 1.88 -13.76 12.36
N GLU A 58 1.86 -14.18 11.09
CA GLU A 58 1.54 -13.29 9.99
C GLU A 58 0.03 -13.01 9.97
N GLY A 59 -0.36 -11.73 9.95
CA GLY A 59 -1.75 -11.35 9.77
C GLY A 59 -2.29 -11.92 8.46
N LEU A 60 -3.56 -12.31 8.44
CA LEU A 60 -4.18 -12.90 7.26
C LEU A 60 -4.56 -11.79 6.28
N PRO A 61 -4.22 -11.91 4.98
CA PRO A 61 -4.61 -10.93 3.98
C PRO A 61 -6.13 -10.89 3.83
N THR A 62 -6.69 -9.68 3.70
CA THR A 62 -8.12 -9.50 3.46
C THR A 62 -8.45 -9.48 1.97
N GLY A 63 -7.46 -9.24 1.11
CA GLY A 63 -7.63 -8.96 -0.31
C GLY A 63 -7.83 -7.48 -0.63
N ASP A 64 -7.98 -6.63 0.39
CA ASP A 64 -8.07 -5.18 0.24
C ASP A 64 -6.68 -4.54 0.20
N THR A 65 -6.61 -3.37 -0.42
CA THR A 65 -5.37 -2.58 -0.46
C THR A 65 -5.63 -1.13 -0.07
N VAL A 66 -4.69 -0.53 0.66
CA VAL A 66 -4.72 0.88 1.08
C VAL A 66 -3.42 1.52 0.64
N ARG A 67 -3.51 2.52 -0.25
CA ARG A 67 -2.33 3.20 -0.85
C ARG A 67 -1.32 2.21 -1.47
N GLY A 68 -1.80 1.11 -2.03
CA GLY A 68 -0.96 0.06 -2.64
C GLY A 68 -0.37 -0.96 -1.65
N MET A 69 -0.69 -0.85 -0.36
CA MET A 69 -0.27 -1.78 0.69
C MET A 69 -1.38 -2.79 0.99
N GLU A 70 -1.02 -4.05 1.21
CA GLU A 70 -1.98 -5.11 1.50
C GLU A 70 -2.52 -4.96 2.93
N VAL A 71 -3.84 -5.03 3.08
CA VAL A 71 -4.49 -5.02 4.39
C VAL A 71 -4.42 -6.42 4.99
N LEU A 72 -3.85 -6.50 6.19
CA LEU A 72 -3.79 -7.70 7.01
C LEU A 72 -4.72 -7.54 8.22
N LEU A 73 -5.34 -8.64 8.60
CA LEU A 73 -6.12 -8.73 9.83
C LEU A 73 -5.80 -10.04 10.55
N SER A 74 -5.83 -10.00 11.88
CA SER A 74 -5.82 -11.25 12.65
C SER A 74 -7.06 -12.08 12.31
N GLU A 75 -6.99 -13.40 12.49
CA GLU A 75 -8.13 -14.29 12.25
C GLU A 75 -9.38 -13.84 13.03
N LYS A 76 -9.17 -13.41 14.29
CA LYS A 76 -10.22 -12.83 15.13
C LYS A 76 -10.76 -11.52 14.55
N GLY A 77 -9.88 -10.65 14.04
CA GLY A 77 -10.26 -9.41 13.36
C GLY A 77 -11.15 -9.68 12.14
N GLN A 78 -10.74 -10.59 11.26
CA GLN A 78 -11.54 -10.97 10.10
C GLN A 78 -12.91 -11.54 10.48
N LYS A 79 -12.97 -12.44 11.47
CA LYS A 79 -14.23 -13.00 11.98
C LYS A 79 -15.15 -11.92 12.55
N THR A 80 -14.60 -10.95 13.27
CA THR A 80 -15.37 -9.87 13.89
C THR A 80 -15.94 -8.92 12.84
N VAL A 81 -15.08 -8.45 11.91
CA VAL A 81 -15.49 -7.59 10.79
C VAL A 81 -16.61 -8.25 9.98
N LYS A 82 -16.43 -9.52 9.59
CA LYS A 82 -17.44 -10.26 8.82
C LYS A 82 -18.74 -10.51 9.59
N LYS A 83 -18.65 -10.81 10.89
CA LYS A 83 -19.82 -11.18 11.70
C LYS A 83 -20.69 -9.98 12.07
N TYR A 84 -20.07 -8.84 12.35
CA TYR A 84 -20.77 -7.66 12.88
C TYR A 84 -20.91 -6.52 11.86
N ASP A 85 -20.39 -6.69 10.64
CA ASP A 85 -20.30 -5.64 9.62
C ASP A 85 -19.64 -4.37 10.17
N THR A 86 -18.54 -4.57 10.90
CA THR A 86 -17.78 -3.52 11.59
C THR A 86 -16.41 -3.32 10.96
N VAL A 87 -15.83 -2.13 11.15
CA VAL A 87 -14.42 -1.85 10.81
C VAL A 87 -13.45 -2.43 11.84
N PRO A 88 -12.22 -2.80 11.45
CA PRO A 88 -11.22 -3.29 12.40
C PRO A 88 -10.69 -2.16 13.28
N THR A 89 -10.53 -2.42 14.58
CA THR A 89 -9.91 -1.43 15.49
C THR A 89 -8.43 -1.22 15.18
N VAL A 90 -7.75 -2.30 14.78
CA VAL A 90 -6.33 -2.31 14.41
C VAL A 90 -6.23 -2.62 12.92
N LEU A 91 -5.65 -1.70 12.17
CA LEU A 91 -5.38 -1.84 10.75
C LEU A 91 -3.90 -2.14 10.54
N MET A 92 -3.59 -3.32 10.00
CA MET A 92 -2.22 -3.72 9.69
C MET A 92 -2.04 -3.63 8.18
N LEU A 93 -1.04 -2.89 7.73
CA LEU A 93 -0.71 -2.74 6.31
C LEU A 93 0.68 -3.29 6.04
N LYS A 94 0.83 -4.09 4.98
CA LYS A 94 2.12 -4.60 4.53
C LYS A 94 2.66 -3.70 3.41
N GLU A 95 3.70 -2.93 3.71
CA GLU A 95 4.30 -1.98 2.77
C GLU A 95 5.28 -2.70 1.82
N HIS A 96 6.20 -3.50 2.39
CA HIS A 96 7.19 -4.31 1.68
C HIS A 96 7.54 -5.55 2.52
N GLN A 97 8.31 -6.50 1.98
CA GLN A 97 8.57 -7.82 2.62
C GLN A 97 8.99 -7.77 4.10
N ASN A 98 9.61 -6.67 4.57
CA ASN A 98 10.12 -6.55 5.93
C ASN A 98 9.50 -5.41 6.77
N LYS A 99 8.45 -4.73 6.30
CA LYS A 99 7.86 -3.59 7.04
C LYS A 99 6.35 -3.65 7.07
N TYR A 100 5.82 -3.42 8.27
CA TYR A 100 4.40 -3.40 8.57
C TYR A 100 4.04 -2.05 9.19
N LEU A 101 2.96 -1.44 8.73
CA LEU A 101 2.38 -0.26 9.33
C LEU A 101 1.15 -0.68 10.12
N VAL A 102 1.16 -0.44 11.42
CA VAL A 102 0.06 -0.78 12.31
C VAL A 102 -0.59 0.50 12.81
N TYR A 103 -1.86 0.67 12.49
CA TYR A 103 -2.66 1.78 12.95
C TYR A 103 -3.71 1.30 13.95
N SER A 104 -4.05 2.15 14.92
CA SER A 104 -5.10 1.90 15.92
C SER A 104 -6.09 3.05 15.92
N LEU A 105 -7.39 2.76 15.81
CA LEU A 105 -8.45 3.78 15.93
C LEU A 105 -8.52 4.42 17.33
N GLN A 106 -7.86 3.84 18.33
CA GLN A 106 -7.86 4.34 19.70
C GLN A 106 -6.59 5.16 20.06
N GLY A 107 -5.69 5.42 19.10
CA GLY A 107 -4.50 6.25 19.34
C GLY A 107 -3.27 5.51 19.88
N GLY A 108 -3.18 4.19 19.65
CA GLY A 108 -2.02 3.36 19.99
C GLY A 108 -2.44 1.94 20.38
N PRO A 109 -1.54 0.94 20.32
CA PRO A 109 -1.73 -0.40 20.91
C PRO A 109 -1.62 -0.39 22.45
#